data_AF-A0A954NDE9-F1
#
_entry.id   AF-A0A954NDE9-F1
#
_cell.length_a   1.000
_cell.length_b   1.000
_cell.length_c   1.000
_cell.angle_alpha   90.00
_cell.angle_beta   90.00
_cell.angle_gamma   90.00
#
_symmetry.space_group_name_H-M   'P 1'
#
loop_
_entity.id
_entity.type
_entity.pdbx_description
1 polymer ?
#
loop_
_entity_poly.entity_id
_entity_poly.type
_entity_poly.pdbx_seq_one_letter_code
_entity_poly.pdbx_strand_id
1 'polypeptide(L)'
;MMMTRIGELTAGEWCETIDGREWRFAPLSLADWAEFEARLVASRPDPLAVARDASESLPAAAHRGVLEAAFAEACRATRVTIDELVEFAASGAGTVLLCWLALRRHHPELSEADVAALISRWTDAEVSSAHTRLAGAPPGAYGPAKNSRRQATATSPSPGA
;
A
#
# COMPACT_ATOMS: atom_id res chain seq x y z
N MET A 1 -25.54 -19.31 7.51
CA MET A 1 -24.35 -19.78 6.76
C MET A 1 -24.40 -19.10 5.40
N MET A 2 -23.76 -17.94 5.25
CA MET A 2 -23.74 -17.18 4.00
C MET A 2 -22.73 -17.84 3.05
N MET A 3 -23.20 -18.39 1.94
CA MET A 3 -22.34 -18.81 0.82
C MET A 3 -21.81 -17.56 0.13
N THR A 4 -20.57 -17.19 0.46
CA THR A 4 -19.80 -16.16 -0.27
C THR A 4 -19.64 -16.62 -1.71
N ARG A 5 -20.22 -15.89 -2.67
CA ARG A 5 -20.17 -16.27 -4.10
C ARG A 5 -18.76 -16.00 -4.62
N ILE A 6 -18.25 -16.85 -5.52
CA ILE A 6 -16.96 -16.64 -6.20
C ILE A 6 -16.87 -15.28 -6.92
N GLY A 7 -17.99 -14.69 -7.32
CA GLY A 7 -18.04 -13.32 -7.85
C GLY A 7 -17.76 -12.21 -6.83
N GLU A 8 -17.87 -12.49 -5.52
CA GLU A 8 -17.40 -11.59 -4.44
C GLU A 8 -15.88 -11.70 -4.22
N LEU A 9 -15.20 -12.70 -4.81
CA LEU A 9 -13.74 -12.84 -4.75
C LEU A 9 -13.03 -12.09 -5.88
N THR A 10 -13.74 -11.79 -6.96
CA THR A 10 -13.28 -10.83 -7.96
C THR A 10 -13.82 -9.48 -7.54
N ALA A 11 -12.97 -8.53 -7.16
CA ALA A 11 -13.41 -7.15 -6.94
C ALA A 11 -14.12 -6.66 -8.21
N GLY A 12 -15.45 -6.75 -8.23
CA GLY A 12 -16.27 -6.22 -9.29
C GLY A 12 -16.33 -4.71 -9.15
N GLU A 13 -16.76 -4.04 -10.21
CA GLU A 13 -17.15 -2.65 -10.05
C GLU A 13 -18.32 -2.54 -9.06
N TRP A 14 -18.34 -1.47 -8.28
CA TRP A 14 -19.45 -1.17 -7.40
C TRP A 14 -19.84 0.30 -7.53
N CYS A 15 -21.08 0.60 -7.19
CA CYS A 15 -21.58 1.96 -7.12
C CYS A 15 -21.86 2.34 -5.66
N GLU A 16 -21.63 3.60 -5.32
CA GLU A 16 -22.10 4.22 -4.08
C GLU A 16 -22.82 5.52 -4.37
N THR A 17 -23.91 5.79 -3.67
CA THR A 17 -24.65 7.06 -3.82
C THR A 17 -24.25 8.00 -2.70
N ILE A 18 -23.61 9.12 -3.04
CA ILE A 18 -23.17 10.15 -2.10
C ILE A 18 -23.76 11.48 -2.54
N ASP A 19 -24.47 12.16 -1.63
CA ASP A 19 -25.20 13.41 -1.89
C ASP A 19 -26.14 13.31 -3.11
N GLY A 20 -26.77 12.15 -3.30
CA GLY A 20 -27.68 11.89 -4.42
C GLY A 20 -27.00 11.70 -5.77
N ARG A 21 -25.66 11.71 -5.83
CA ARG A 21 -24.89 11.34 -7.03
C ARG A 21 -24.36 9.92 -6.89
N GLU A 22 -24.55 9.12 -7.93
CA GLU A 22 -23.98 7.77 -8.02
C GLU A 22 -22.52 7.84 -8.49
N TRP A 23 -21.63 7.21 -7.72
CA TRP A 23 -20.21 7.10 -7.98
C TRP A 23 -19.85 5.65 -8.26
N ARG A 24 -19.42 5.40 -9.50
CA ARG A 24 -18.92 4.10 -9.93
C ARG A 24 -17.42 3.95 -9.65
N PHE A 25 -17.08 2.93 -8.88
CA PHE A 25 -15.71 2.57 -8.56
C PHE A 25 -15.30 1.35 -9.38
N ALA A 26 -14.08 1.39 -9.90
CA ALA A 26 -13.48 0.27 -10.61
C ALA A 26 -12.53 -0.49 -9.67
N PRO A 27 -12.31 -1.80 -9.88
CA PRO A 27 -11.30 -2.52 -9.14
C PRO A 27 -9.90 -1.98 -9.45
N LEU A 28 -9.07 -1.95 -8.41
CA LEU A 28 -7.66 -1.55 -8.51
C LEU A 28 -6.90 -2.58 -9.33
N SER A 29 -6.18 -2.10 -10.35
CA SER A 29 -5.27 -2.89 -11.16
C SER A 29 -3.90 -2.99 -10.50
N LEU A 30 -3.04 -3.86 -11.02
CA LEU A 30 -1.64 -3.93 -10.58
C LEU A 30 -0.90 -2.60 -10.76
N ALA A 31 -1.23 -1.83 -11.80
CA ALA A 31 -0.65 -0.51 -12.02
C ALA A 31 -1.09 0.51 -10.96
N ASP A 32 -2.35 0.43 -10.50
CA ASP A 32 -2.86 1.27 -9.42
C ASP A 32 -2.15 0.96 -8.10
N TRP A 33 -1.89 -0.33 -7.80
CA TRP A 33 -1.10 -0.73 -6.63
C TRP A 33 0.36 -0.27 -6.70
N ALA A 34 0.99 -0.34 -7.88
CA ALA A 34 2.35 0.17 -8.06
C ALA A 34 2.42 1.69 -7.86
N GLU A 35 1.40 2.43 -8.31
CA GLU A 35 1.29 3.88 -8.06
C GLU A 35 1.07 4.17 -6.56
N PHE A 36 0.23 3.38 -5.88
CA PHE A 36 0.00 3.48 -4.45
C PHE A 36 1.29 3.27 -3.64
N GLU A 37 2.06 2.22 -3.96
CA GLU A 37 3.38 1.94 -3.38
C GLU A 37 4.36 3.10 -3.63
N ALA A 38 4.42 3.62 -4.86
CA ALA A 38 5.31 4.73 -5.20
C ALA A 38 4.98 5.99 -4.40
N ARG A 39 3.70 6.28 -4.18
CA ARG A 39 3.25 7.43 -3.35
C ARG A 39 3.60 7.24 -1.88
N LEU A 40 3.49 6.03 -1.34
CA LEU A 40 3.94 5.70 0.01
C LEU A 40 5.46 5.87 0.15
N VAL A 41 6.26 5.40 -0.80
CA VAL A 41 7.72 5.63 -0.76
C VAL A 41 8.04 7.12 -0.81
N ALA A 42 7.33 7.88 -1.65
CA ALA A 42 7.54 9.31 -1.81
C ALA A 42 7.11 10.14 -0.58
N SER A 43 6.24 9.60 0.30
CA SER A 43 5.83 10.28 1.53
C SER A 43 6.80 10.07 2.70
N ARG A 44 7.75 9.13 2.58
CA ARG A 44 8.78 8.88 3.59
C ARG A 44 9.69 10.11 3.73
N PRO A 45 10.08 10.48 4.97
CA PRO A 45 11.13 11.47 5.17
C PRO A 45 12.43 11.02 4.48
N ASP A 46 13.14 11.95 3.85
CA ASP A 46 14.48 11.68 3.33
C ASP A 46 15.43 11.34 4.49
N PRO A 47 15.96 10.11 4.59
CA PRO A 47 16.83 9.72 5.70
C PRO A 47 18.05 10.62 5.84
N LEU A 48 18.58 11.14 4.73
CA LEU A 48 19.76 12.02 4.74
C LEU A 48 19.41 13.42 5.26
N ALA A 49 18.24 13.94 4.91
CA ALA A 49 17.74 15.20 5.47
C ALA A 49 17.51 15.08 6.98
N VAL A 50 16.86 13.99 7.43
CA VAL A 50 16.65 13.71 8.86
C VAL A 50 17.98 13.60 9.60
N ALA A 51 18.96 12.91 9.02
CA ALA A 51 20.29 12.76 9.60
C ALA A 51 21.07 14.08 9.70
N ARG A 52 20.98 14.93 8.66
CA ARG A 52 21.57 16.27 8.68
C ARG A 52 20.99 17.07 9.84
N ASP A 53 19.68 17.16 9.93
CA ASP A 53 19.01 17.98 10.94
C ASP A 53 19.29 17.44 12.36
N ALA A 54 19.33 16.11 12.54
CA ALA A 54 19.72 15.49 13.80
C ALA A 54 21.19 15.79 14.18
N SER A 55 22.11 15.81 13.21
CA SER A 55 23.54 16.01 13.45
C SER A 55 23.90 17.37 14.04
N GLU A 56 23.06 18.40 13.84
CA GLU A 56 23.26 19.75 14.39
C GLU A 56 23.30 19.76 15.92
N SER A 57 22.59 18.81 16.55
CA SER A 57 22.49 18.68 18.01
C SER A 57 23.50 17.69 18.61
N LEU A 58 24.26 16.97 17.78
CA LEU A 58 25.11 15.87 18.20
C LEU A 58 26.60 16.24 18.23
N PRO A 59 27.40 15.63 19.13
CA PRO A 59 28.86 15.77 19.08
C PRO A 59 29.42 15.27 17.74
N ALA A 60 30.48 15.91 17.24
CA ALA A 60 31.12 15.56 15.97
C ALA A 60 31.55 14.08 15.89
N ALA A 61 31.92 13.47 17.02
CA ALA A 61 32.26 12.05 17.10
C ALA A 61 31.11 11.11 16.70
N ALA A 62 29.85 11.55 16.84
CA ALA A 62 28.66 10.76 16.50
C ALA A 62 28.21 10.94 15.04
N HIS A 63 28.64 12.01 14.35
CA HIS A 63 28.18 12.36 13.00
C HIS A 63 28.37 11.23 12.00
N ARG A 64 29.54 10.59 12.02
CA ARG A 64 29.85 9.48 11.10
C ARG A 64 28.86 8.32 11.25
N GLY A 65 28.56 7.90 12.48
CA GLY A 65 27.64 6.80 12.72
C GLY A 65 26.22 7.11 12.26
N VAL A 66 25.76 8.36 12.46
CA VAL A 66 24.44 8.81 12.00
C VAL A 66 24.35 8.83 10.48
N LEU A 67 25.38 9.34 9.80
CA LEU A 67 25.42 9.38 8.33
C LEU A 67 25.51 7.96 7.71
N GLU A 68 26.30 7.06 8.29
CA GLU A 68 26.37 5.67 7.84
C GLU A 68 25.02 4.96 7.99
N ALA A 69 24.32 5.16 9.11
CA ALA A 69 22.99 4.61 9.34
C ALA A 69 21.95 5.17 8.35
N ALA A 70 21.95 6.48 8.13
CA ALA A 70 21.03 7.14 7.21
C ALA A 70 21.25 6.71 5.76
N PHE A 71 22.52 6.55 5.33
CA PHE A 71 22.84 6.04 4.01
C PHE A 71 22.40 4.58 3.83
N ALA A 72 22.59 3.74 4.86
CA ALA A 72 22.10 2.36 4.85
C ALA A 72 20.58 2.30 4.74
N GLU A 73 19.87 3.21 5.41
CA GLU A 73 18.42 3.33 5.33
C GLU A 73 17.96 3.81 3.95
N ALA A 74 18.58 4.85 3.39
CA ALA A 74 18.28 5.34 2.05
C ALA A 74 18.44 4.24 0.98
N CYS A 75 19.43 3.36 1.12
CA CYS A 75 19.60 2.20 0.25
C CYS A 75 18.45 1.17 0.37
N ARG A 76 17.80 1.06 1.53
CA ARG A 76 16.72 0.11 1.81
C ARG A 76 15.32 0.68 1.59
N ALA A 77 15.18 2.01 1.65
CA ALA A 77 13.92 2.75 1.59
C ALA A 77 13.14 2.62 0.26
N THR A 78 13.62 1.83 -0.69
CA THR A 78 12.89 1.50 -1.93
C THR A 78 11.87 0.40 -1.75
N ARG A 79 11.97 -0.42 -0.69
CA ARG A 79 11.04 -1.52 -0.45
C ARG A 79 9.90 -1.07 0.46
N VAL A 80 8.69 -1.46 0.10
CA VAL A 80 7.50 -1.29 0.93
C VAL A 80 7.12 -2.65 1.48
N THR A 81 6.91 -2.73 2.79
CA THR A 81 6.42 -3.93 3.46
C THR A 81 4.89 -3.98 3.39
N ILE A 82 4.31 -5.18 3.57
CA ILE A 82 2.85 -5.33 3.62
C ILE A 82 2.26 -4.54 4.80
N ASP A 83 2.95 -4.52 5.94
CA ASP A 83 2.48 -3.81 7.13
C ASP A 83 2.41 -2.30 6.87
N GLU A 84 3.44 -1.72 6.23
CA GLU A 84 3.42 -0.30 5.83
C GLU A 84 2.33 0.00 4.81
N LEU A 85 2.08 -0.91 3.86
CA LEU A 85 0.97 -0.76 2.91
C LEU A 85 -0.38 -0.73 3.62
N VAL A 86 -0.61 -1.63 4.57
CA VAL A 86 -1.85 -1.72 5.34
C VAL A 86 -2.02 -0.49 6.23
N GLU A 87 -0.96 -0.06 6.91
CA GLU A 87 -0.97 1.13 7.75
C GLU A 87 -1.25 2.38 6.92
N PHE A 88 -0.59 2.53 5.77
CA PHE A 88 -0.82 3.66 4.88
C PHE A 88 -2.22 3.65 4.29
N ALA A 89 -2.72 2.51 3.82
CA ALA A 89 -4.09 2.35 3.32
C ALA A 89 -5.14 2.77 4.37
N ALA A 90 -4.91 2.43 5.64
CA ALA A 90 -5.77 2.82 6.76
C ALA A 90 -5.64 4.31 7.14
N SER A 91 -4.61 5.01 6.70
CA SER A 91 -4.47 6.45 6.91
C SER A 91 -5.45 7.24 6.04
N GLY A 92 -5.76 8.48 6.43
CA GLY A 92 -6.61 9.37 5.63
C GLY A 92 -6.05 9.63 4.23
N ALA A 93 -4.74 9.83 4.11
CA ALA A 93 -4.08 10.04 2.82
C ALA A 93 -4.16 8.79 1.92
N GLY A 94 -3.91 7.60 2.48
CA GLY A 94 -4.02 6.35 1.71
C GLY A 94 -5.45 6.03 1.31
N THR A 95 -6.43 6.29 2.18
CA THR A 95 -7.86 6.13 1.84
C THR A 95 -8.25 7.02 0.66
N VAL A 96 -7.86 8.30 0.69
CA VAL A 96 -8.09 9.24 -0.43
C VAL A 96 -7.45 8.72 -1.71
N LEU A 97 -6.19 8.28 -1.65
CA LEU A 97 -5.47 7.79 -2.81
C LEU A 97 -6.12 6.53 -3.40
N LEU A 98 -6.50 5.54 -2.59
CA LEU A 98 -7.17 4.32 -3.05
C LEU A 98 -8.52 4.63 -3.71
N CYS A 99 -9.33 5.49 -3.09
CA CYS A 99 -10.61 5.93 -3.66
C CYS A 99 -10.40 6.67 -4.99
N TRP A 100 -9.41 7.56 -5.07
CA TRP A 100 -9.11 8.28 -6.30
C TRP A 100 -8.66 7.34 -7.43
N LEU A 101 -7.77 6.40 -7.13
CA LEU A 101 -7.33 5.37 -8.08
C LEU A 101 -8.50 4.51 -8.60
N ALA A 102 -9.46 4.19 -7.73
CA ALA A 102 -10.65 3.43 -8.11
C ALA A 102 -11.69 4.25 -8.91
N LEU A 103 -11.83 5.55 -8.63
CA LEU A 103 -12.78 6.45 -9.30
C LEU A 103 -12.28 6.96 -10.65
N ARG A 104 -10.98 7.25 -10.80
CA ARG A 104 -10.42 7.95 -11.97
C ARG A 104 -10.68 7.27 -13.32
N ARG A 105 -10.97 5.96 -13.32
CA ARG A 105 -11.28 5.20 -14.55
C ARG A 105 -12.64 5.59 -15.12
N HIS A 106 -13.62 5.88 -14.26
CA HIS A 106 -14.98 6.26 -14.66
C HIS A 106 -15.26 7.76 -14.51
N HIS A 107 -14.47 8.44 -13.67
CA HIS A 107 -14.58 9.88 -13.39
C HIS A 107 -13.19 10.55 -13.52
N PRO A 108 -12.61 10.59 -14.74
CA PRO A 108 -11.27 11.15 -14.97
C PRO A 108 -11.19 12.67 -14.72
N GLU A 109 -12.32 13.34 -14.61
CA GLU A 109 -12.41 14.75 -14.24
C GLU A 109 -12.08 15.03 -12.77
N LEU A 110 -12.09 14.01 -11.91
CA LEU A 110 -11.80 14.16 -10.49
C LEU A 110 -10.29 14.25 -10.23
N SER A 111 -9.90 15.28 -9.50
CA SER A 111 -8.58 15.33 -8.86
C SER A 111 -8.57 14.58 -7.52
N GLU A 112 -7.37 14.29 -7.00
CA GLU A 112 -7.20 13.71 -5.66
C GLU A 112 -7.81 14.63 -4.57
N ALA A 113 -7.73 15.96 -4.75
CA ALA A 113 -8.31 16.93 -3.84
C ALA A 113 -9.85 16.88 -3.84
N ASP A 114 -10.47 16.67 -5.01
CA ASP A 114 -11.94 16.51 -5.11
C ASP A 114 -12.39 15.25 -4.37
N VAL A 115 -11.61 14.18 -4.46
CA VAL A 115 -11.87 12.92 -3.73
C VAL A 115 -11.67 13.10 -2.23
N ALA A 116 -10.67 13.88 -1.80
CA ALA A 116 -10.50 14.23 -0.39
C ALA A 116 -11.72 14.98 0.16
N ALA A 117 -12.23 15.97 -0.58
CA ALA A 117 -13.44 16.72 -0.21
C ALA A 117 -14.72 15.87 -0.29
N LEU A 118 -14.75 14.84 -1.14
CA LEU A 118 -15.82 13.84 -1.16
C LEU A 118 -15.79 12.98 0.11
N ILE A 119 -14.63 12.43 0.45
CA ILE A 119 -14.45 11.55 1.61
C ILE A 119 -14.66 12.30 2.93
N SER A 120 -14.33 13.58 3.02
CA SER A 120 -14.61 14.38 4.23
C SER A 120 -16.11 14.53 4.53
N ARG A 121 -16.98 14.22 3.57
CA ARG A 121 -18.44 14.20 3.76
C ARG A 121 -18.98 12.82 4.14
N TRP A 122 -18.16 11.77 4.05
CA TRP A 122 -18.56 10.42 4.41
C TRP A 122 -18.60 10.24 5.92
N THR A 123 -19.48 9.36 6.36
CA THR A 123 -19.48 8.80 7.71
C THR A 123 -18.35 7.77 7.84
N ASP A 124 -17.91 7.52 9.08
CA ASP A 124 -16.91 6.48 9.36
C ASP A 124 -17.33 5.09 8.84
N ALA A 125 -18.64 4.81 8.85
CA ALA A 125 -19.20 3.56 8.33
C ALA A 125 -19.04 3.43 6.80
N GLU A 126 -19.23 4.52 6.07
CA GLU A 126 -19.05 4.56 4.62
C GLU A 126 -17.56 4.44 4.24
N VAL A 127 -16.68 5.15 4.97
CA VAL A 127 -15.22 5.01 4.82
C VAL A 127 -14.79 3.56 5.07
N SER A 128 -15.26 2.96 6.16
CA SER A 128 -14.95 1.57 6.48
C SER A 128 -15.49 0.59 5.42
N SER A 129 -16.68 0.83 4.87
CA SER A 129 -17.26 0.00 3.79
C SER A 129 -16.43 0.09 2.52
N ALA A 130 -16.06 1.30 2.10
CA ALA A 130 -15.23 1.52 0.93
C ALA A 130 -13.85 0.87 1.10
N HIS A 131 -13.22 1.03 2.27
CA HIS A 131 -11.92 0.40 2.57
C HIS A 131 -12.00 -1.13 2.48
N THR A 132 -13.07 -1.73 3.01
CA THR A 132 -13.30 -3.19 2.93
C THR A 132 -13.41 -3.68 1.48
N ARG A 133 -14.02 -2.88 0.59
CA ARG A 133 -14.18 -3.23 -0.83
C ARG A 133 -12.91 -2.98 -1.64
N LEU A 134 -12.20 -1.88 -1.36
CA LEU A 134 -10.99 -1.47 -2.06
C LEU A 134 -9.78 -2.34 -1.72
N ALA A 135 -9.58 -2.61 -0.43
CA ALA A 135 -8.45 -3.41 0.01
C ALA A 135 -8.56 -4.86 -0.49
N GLY A 136 -9.79 -5.34 -0.73
CA GLY A 136 -10.07 -6.77 -0.80
C GLY A 136 -9.48 -7.47 0.44
N ALA A 137 -9.40 -8.79 0.44
CA ALA A 137 -8.34 -9.39 1.24
C ALA A 137 -7.02 -8.95 0.56
N PRO A 138 -6.04 -8.31 1.25
CA PRO A 138 -4.79 -7.96 0.61
C PRO A 138 -4.19 -9.21 -0.03
N PRO A 139 -3.45 -9.12 -1.16
CA PRO A 139 -2.94 -10.28 -1.90
C PRO A 139 -2.05 -11.29 -1.11
N GLY A 140 -1.87 -11.12 0.21
CA GLY A 140 -1.22 -12.05 1.14
C GLY A 140 -2.05 -12.47 2.37
N ALA A 141 -3.32 -12.06 2.50
CA ALA A 141 -4.22 -12.56 3.56
C ALA A 141 -4.73 -13.99 3.31
N TYR A 142 -4.54 -14.50 2.09
CA TYR A 142 -4.57 -15.92 1.82
C TYR A 142 -3.26 -16.50 2.36
N GLY A 143 -3.36 -17.42 3.33
CA GLY A 143 -2.25 -17.98 4.09
C GLY A 143 -1.03 -18.39 3.25
N PRO A 144 0.12 -18.63 3.91
CA PRO A 144 1.46 -18.53 3.33
C PRO A 144 1.49 -18.99 1.88
N ALA A 145 1.67 -18.04 0.96
CA ALA A 145 1.84 -18.33 -0.44
C ALA A 145 2.88 -19.45 -0.53
N LYS A 146 2.42 -20.65 -0.93
CA LYS A 146 3.29 -21.76 -1.28
C LYS A 146 3.97 -21.40 -2.59
N ASN A 147 4.80 -20.35 -2.57
CA ASN A 147 5.85 -20.17 -3.54
C ASN A 147 6.76 -21.37 -3.35
N SER A 148 6.48 -22.38 -4.17
CA SER A 148 7.32 -23.52 -4.44
C SER A 148 8.64 -23.01 -5.02
N ARG A 149 9.48 -22.42 -4.15
CA ARG A 149 10.91 -22.67 -4.26
C ARG A 149 11.03 -24.18 -4.23
N ARG A 150 11.14 -24.76 -5.43
CA ARG A 150 11.76 -26.06 -5.63
C ARG A 150 12.98 -26.06 -4.72
N GLN A 151 12.89 -26.74 -3.58
CA GLN A 151 14.09 -27.20 -2.92
C GLN A 151 14.78 -28.03 -3.99
N ALA A 152 15.86 -27.49 -4.55
CA ALA A 152 16.79 -28.28 -5.31
C ALA A 152 17.24 -29.36 -4.34
N THR A 153 16.70 -30.56 -4.50
CA THR A 153 17.21 -31.76 -3.85
C THR A 153 18.67 -31.86 -4.25
N ALA A 154 19.56 -31.50 -3.32
CA ALA A 154 20.96 -31.78 -3.45
C ALA A 154 21.11 -33.31 -3.45
N THR A 155 21.22 -33.88 -4.65
CA THR A 155 21.62 -35.27 -4.82
C THR A 155 23.08 -35.36 -4.37
N SER A 156 23.30 -35.73 -3.11
CA SER A 156 24.64 -36.08 -2.63
C SER A 156 25.14 -37.28 -3.42
N PRO A 157 26.33 -37.23 -4.05
CA PRO A 157 26.91 -38.40 -4.69
C PRO A 157 27.29 -39.41 -3.61
N SER A 158 26.82 -40.65 -3.77
CA SER A 158 27.20 -41.78 -2.92
C SER A 158 28.71 -42.03 -3.07
N PRO A 159 29.48 -42.21 -1.98
CA PRO A 159 30.86 -42.63 -2.08
C PRO A 159 30.87 -44.10 -2.52
N GLY A 160 31.43 -44.35 -3.70
CA GLY A 160 31.66 -45.70 -4.21
C GLY A 160 32.68 -46.45 -3.35
N ALA A 161 32.39 -47.72 -3.12
CA ALA A 161 33.29 -48.73 -2.56
C ALA A 161 34.22 -49.27 -3.65
#